data_AF-A0A8H7QUW7-F1
#
_entry.id   AF-A0A8H7QUW7-F1
#
_cell.length_a   1.000
_cell.length_b   1.000
_cell.length_c   1.000
_cell.angle_alpha   90.00
_cell.angle_beta   90.00
_cell.angle_gamma   90.00
#
_symmetry.space_group_name_H-M   'P 1'
#
loop_
_entity.id
_entity.type
_entity.pdbx_description
1 polymer ?
#
loop_
_entity_poly.entity_id
_entity_poly.type
_entity_poly.pdbx_seq_one_letter_code
_entity_poly.pdbx_strand_id
1 'polypeptide(L)'
;MGQLISGLNLRPGDALVPELGFDLENATPSSDELQLYNKLSSLLVKPGPALLHLLKSYVPASDQIRDAIAKPTPENEAKAWEAVSPTVDILRDIYDYSADLQEGLPKLLGVLCQGDVSKNLERNQGLAKLFAELLDFVFEFDHLKMRSPTLQNDFSYYRRMLQRGRYSSQDGRDSDDNSVSDLRSAMIEDDQANRISLFIAYPTPMLKCIIDTTTKFVNNNRLQKSVGDWLAALWATCFNTVSKKRNQNPEISAFCMKVMVVSIILYDHIDPNGAFYKNSPINIKHSVKIIQTITTAKSNEYSATNLLSALRYNSKHLNDDTTPKGVKNLVLAT
;
A
#
# COMPACT_ATOMS: atom_id res chain seq x y z
N MET A 1 -16.17 -28.86 -13.76
CA MET A 1 -14.74 -28.59 -14.03
C MET A 1 -14.62 -27.59 -15.16
N GLY A 2 -14.05 -26.41 -14.93
CA GLY A 2 -13.43 -25.62 -16.00
C GLY A 2 -14.13 -24.38 -16.56
N GLN A 3 -15.37 -24.00 -16.19
CA GLN A 3 -16.04 -22.91 -16.92
C GLN A 3 -15.63 -21.47 -16.54
N LEU A 4 -15.18 -21.21 -15.31
CA LEU A 4 -14.72 -19.86 -14.93
C LEU A 4 -13.27 -19.57 -15.36
N ILE A 5 -12.40 -20.59 -15.44
CA ILE A 5 -10.99 -20.43 -15.81
C ILE A 5 -10.69 -20.83 -17.26
N SER A 6 -11.42 -21.78 -17.89
CA SER A 6 -11.17 -22.08 -19.32
C SER A 6 -11.61 -20.95 -20.27
N GLY A 7 -12.34 -19.95 -19.74
CA GLY A 7 -12.61 -18.69 -20.42
C GLY A 7 -11.41 -17.74 -20.51
N LEU A 8 -10.29 -18.01 -19.83
CA LEU A 8 -9.07 -17.21 -19.92
C LEU A 8 -8.20 -17.55 -21.15
N ASN A 9 -8.71 -18.35 -22.10
CA ASN A 9 -8.16 -18.42 -23.46
C ASN A 9 -8.48 -17.11 -24.21
N LEU A 10 -7.79 -16.04 -23.81
CA LEU A 10 -7.87 -14.70 -24.36
C LEU A 10 -7.37 -14.74 -25.82
N ARG A 11 -8.32 -14.76 -26.78
CA ARG A 11 -8.00 -14.48 -28.18
C ARG A 11 -7.54 -13.02 -28.29
N PRO A 12 -6.42 -12.73 -28.99
CA PRO A 12 -5.93 -11.37 -29.13
C PRO A 12 -6.81 -10.63 -30.14
N GLY A 13 -7.61 -9.66 -29.68
CA GLY A 13 -8.36 -8.80 -30.60
C GLY A 13 -9.41 -7.89 -29.97
N ASP A 14 -10.32 -8.44 -29.15
CA ASP A 14 -11.48 -7.72 -28.60
C ASP A 14 -11.93 -8.35 -27.26
N ALA A 15 -10.97 -8.69 -26.40
CA ALA A 15 -11.23 -9.48 -25.20
C ALA A 15 -12.15 -8.74 -24.21
N LEU A 16 -13.40 -9.21 -24.09
CA LEU A 16 -14.29 -8.89 -22.97
C LEU A 16 -13.51 -9.14 -21.67
N VAL A 17 -13.51 -8.15 -20.77
CA VAL A 17 -12.97 -8.33 -19.42
C VAL A 17 -13.85 -9.36 -18.70
N PRO A 18 -13.30 -10.47 -18.17
CA PRO A 18 -14.10 -11.54 -17.58
C PRO A 18 -15.02 -11.02 -16.47
N GLU A 19 -16.30 -11.35 -16.51
CA GLU A 19 -17.21 -11.10 -15.40
C GLU A 19 -17.10 -12.23 -14.38
N LEU A 20 -16.56 -11.91 -13.21
CA LEU A 20 -16.40 -12.84 -12.10
C LEU A 20 -17.46 -12.55 -11.04
N GLY A 21 -18.05 -13.61 -10.45
CA GLY A 21 -19.13 -13.52 -9.45
C GLY A 21 -18.70 -13.00 -8.08
N PHE A 22 -17.66 -12.19 -8.01
CA PHE A 22 -17.15 -11.60 -6.76
C PHE A 22 -17.81 -10.25 -6.50
N ASP A 23 -18.52 -10.11 -5.38
CA ASP A 23 -19.15 -8.86 -4.97
C ASP A 23 -18.25 -8.06 -4.01
N LEU A 24 -17.52 -7.09 -4.55
CA LEU A 24 -16.68 -6.17 -3.75
C LEU A 24 -17.49 -5.28 -2.79
N GLU A 25 -18.77 -5.01 -3.09
CA GLU A 25 -19.58 -4.05 -2.35
C GLU A 25 -20.19 -4.72 -1.10
N ASN A 26 -20.88 -5.85 -1.29
CA ASN A 26 -21.67 -6.48 -0.22
C ASN A 26 -21.12 -7.81 0.30
N ALA A 27 -19.95 -8.25 -0.15
CA ALA A 27 -19.35 -9.47 0.38
C ALA A 27 -19.21 -9.40 1.91
N THR A 28 -19.65 -10.48 2.55
CA THR A 28 -19.53 -10.73 3.99
C THR A 28 -18.88 -12.09 4.20
N PRO A 29 -18.13 -12.29 5.30
CA PRO A 29 -17.48 -13.56 5.57
C PRO A 29 -18.51 -14.68 5.78
N SER A 30 -18.27 -15.81 5.14
CA SER A 30 -19.01 -17.05 5.46
C SER A 30 -18.64 -17.58 6.85
N SER A 31 -19.47 -18.47 7.42
CA SER A 31 -19.21 -19.12 8.71
C SER A 31 -17.85 -19.82 8.75
N ASP A 32 -17.41 -20.38 7.63
CA ASP A 32 -16.16 -21.11 7.51
C ASP A 32 -14.93 -20.21 7.62
N GLU A 33 -14.99 -18.99 7.06
CA GLU A 33 -13.87 -18.04 7.05
C GLU A 33 -13.92 -17.03 8.19
N LEU A 34 -15.04 -16.94 8.93
CA LEU A 34 -15.32 -15.88 9.90
C LEU A 34 -14.24 -15.71 10.97
N GLN A 35 -13.71 -16.81 11.53
CA GLN A 35 -12.68 -16.73 12.56
C GLN A 35 -11.39 -16.11 12.01
N LEU A 36 -10.95 -16.56 10.84
CA LEU A 36 -9.76 -16.04 10.18
C LEU A 36 -9.98 -14.60 9.71
N TYR A 37 -11.15 -14.30 9.14
CA TYR A 37 -11.56 -12.98 8.74
C TYR A 37 -11.48 -11.99 9.91
N ASN A 38 -12.05 -12.33 11.07
CA ASN A 38 -12.01 -11.43 12.24
C ASN A 38 -10.58 -11.15 12.71
N LYS A 39 -9.72 -12.18 12.73
CA LYS A 39 -8.31 -12.03 13.10
C LYS A 39 -7.57 -11.13 12.11
N LEU A 40 -7.69 -11.41 10.81
CA LEU A 40 -7.00 -10.65 9.77
C LEU A 40 -7.58 -9.24 9.61
N SER A 41 -8.89 -9.06 9.79
CA SER A 41 -9.54 -7.76 9.72
C SER A 41 -9.05 -6.86 10.85
N SER A 42 -8.93 -7.42 12.07
CA SER A 42 -8.37 -6.70 13.22
C SER A 42 -6.92 -6.27 13.01
N LEU A 43 -6.15 -7.07 12.29
CA LEU A 43 -4.72 -6.83 12.06
C LEU A 43 -4.49 -5.89 10.86
N LEU A 44 -5.22 -6.09 9.76
CA LEU A 44 -4.91 -5.48 8.46
C LEU A 44 -5.84 -4.33 8.08
N VAL A 45 -7.12 -4.37 8.47
CA VAL A 45 -8.12 -3.41 7.96
C VAL A 45 -8.56 -2.42 9.04
N LYS A 46 -8.90 -2.89 10.24
CA LYS A 46 -9.39 -2.04 11.34
C LYS A 46 -8.43 -0.92 11.75
N PRO A 47 -7.10 -1.09 11.75
CA PRO A 47 -6.18 0.01 12.07
C PRO A 47 -6.18 1.12 11.01
N GLY A 48 -6.55 0.81 9.76
CA GLY A 48 -6.39 1.68 8.60
C GLY A 48 -6.99 3.09 8.78
N PRO A 49 -8.29 3.25 9.12
CA PRO A 49 -8.90 4.56 9.29
C PRO A 49 -8.20 5.46 10.32
N ALA A 50 -7.75 4.89 11.44
CA ALA A 50 -7.04 5.63 12.48
C ALA A 50 -5.66 6.08 11.99
N LEU A 51 -4.90 5.19 11.34
CA LEU A 51 -3.59 5.51 10.76
C LEU A 51 -3.67 6.58 9.67
N LEU A 52 -4.68 6.50 8.80
CA LEU A 52 -4.93 7.53 7.78
C LEU A 52 -5.32 8.86 8.40
N HIS A 53 -6.12 8.86 9.47
CA HIS A 53 -6.47 10.06 10.21
C HIS A 53 -5.23 10.71 10.84
N LEU A 54 -4.37 9.93 11.49
CA LEU A 54 -3.10 10.39 12.06
C LEU A 54 -2.26 11.12 11.01
N LEU A 55 -2.07 10.52 9.83
CA LEU A 55 -1.30 11.14 8.75
C LEU A 55 -1.99 12.38 8.15
N LYS A 56 -3.33 12.40 8.07
CA LYS A 56 -4.09 13.59 7.65
C LYS A 56 -3.99 14.75 8.66
N SER A 57 -3.81 14.44 9.93
CA SER A 57 -3.67 15.42 11.02
C SER A 57 -2.23 15.89 11.24
N TYR A 58 -1.27 15.40 10.46
CA TYR A 58 0.14 15.77 10.57
C TYR A 58 0.35 17.28 10.37
N VAL A 59 1.08 17.89 11.31
CA VAL A 59 1.48 19.30 11.26
C VAL A 59 3.01 19.37 11.17
N PRO A 60 3.58 19.99 10.11
CA PRO A 60 5.03 20.12 9.97
C PRO A 60 5.67 20.97 11.07
N ALA A 61 6.77 20.51 11.64
CA ALA A 61 7.58 21.23 12.63
C ALA A 61 8.69 22.10 11.99
N SER A 62 8.52 22.46 10.71
CA SER A 62 9.57 23.06 9.88
C SER A 62 10.10 24.39 10.43
N ASP A 63 9.24 25.22 11.02
CA ASP A 63 9.64 26.51 11.59
C ASP A 63 10.46 26.33 12.86
N GLN A 64 9.97 25.48 13.78
CA GLN A 64 10.65 25.18 15.04
C GLN A 64 12.01 24.52 14.78
N ILE A 65 12.09 23.58 13.84
CA ILE A 65 13.35 22.96 13.42
C ILE A 65 14.31 24.00 12.85
N ARG A 66 13.83 24.90 11.98
CA ARG A 66 14.67 25.95 11.38
C ARG A 66 15.23 26.88 12.46
N ASP A 67 14.40 27.28 13.42
CA ASP A 67 14.81 28.15 14.52
C ASP A 67 15.83 27.47 15.44
N ALA A 68 15.64 26.19 15.76
CA ALA A 68 16.59 25.40 16.54
C ALA A 68 17.93 25.21 15.82
N ILE A 69 17.93 25.02 14.50
CA ILE A 69 19.17 24.92 13.70
C ILE A 69 19.89 26.27 13.60
N ALA A 70 19.14 27.35 13.37
CA ALA A 70 19.72 28.69 13.23
C ALA A 70 20.24 29.25 14.55
N LYS A 71 19.57 28.95 15.67
CA LYS A 71 19.90 29.40 17.02
C LYS A 71 19.76 28.22 17.99
N PRO A 72 20.83 27.42 18.20
CA PRO A 72 20.80 26.23 19.04
C PRO A 72 20.84 26.59 20.54
N THR A 73 19.74 27.15 21.03
CA THR A 73 19.51 27.36 22.47
C THR A 73 18.70 26.19 23.03
N PRO A 74 18.84 25.85 24.34
CA PRO A 74 18.04 24.78 24.95
C PRO A 74 16.53 24.97 24.77
N GLU A 75 16.06 26.22 24.81
CA GLU A 75 14.65 26.56 24.59
C GLU A 75 14.19 26.26 23.15
N ASN A 76 14.97 26.62 22.14
CA ASN A 76 14.62 26.36 20.74
C ASN A 76 14.69 24.87 20.41
N GLU A 77 15.70 24.17 20.94
CA GLU A 77 15.81 22.72 20.79
C GLU A 77 14.62 21.99 21.43
N ALA A 78 14.20 22.39 22.64
CA ALA A 78 13.03 21.81 23.31
C ALA A 78 11.74 22.04 22.52
N LYS A 79 11.51 23.26 22.01
CA LYS A 79 10.34 23.57 21.17
C LYS A 79 10.31 22.74 19.88
N ALA A 80 11.47 22.55 19.23
CA ALA A 80 11.57 21.71 18.04
C ALA A 80 11.33 20.23 18.38
N TRP A 81 11.84 19.75 19.51
CA TRP A 81 11.62 18.38 19.97
C TRP A 81 10.15 18.10 20.26
N GLU A 82 9.47 18.98 21.01
CA GLU A 82 8.04 18.88 21.31
C GLU A 82 7.20 18.92 20.02
N ALA A 83 7.55 19.78 19.06
CA ALA A 83 6.85 19.87 17.79
C ALA A 83 7.03 18.62 16.91
N VAL A 84 8.19 17.97 16.96
CA VAL A 84 8.48 16.78 16.15
C VAL A 84 7.96 15.49 16.80
N SER A 85 7.81 15.45 18.13
CA SER A 85 7.40 14.25 18.86
C SER A 85 6.12 13.58 18.32
N PRO A 86 5.01 14.30 18.04
CA PRO A 86 3.82 13.69 17.44
C PRO A 86 4.09 13.04 16.07
N THR A 87 4.99 13.62 15.27
CA THR A 87 5.37 13.06 13.98
C THR A 87 6.10 11.74 14.13
N VAL A 88 6.93 11.61 15.16
CA VAL A 88 7.65 10.37 15.48
C VAL A 88 6.67 9.28 15.88
N ASP A 89 5.68 9.60 16.71
CA ASP A 89 4.66 8.63 17.13
C ASP A 89 3.82 8.13 15.95
N ILE A 90 3.38 9.05 15.08
CA ILE A 90 2.70 8.69 13.82
C ILE A 90 3.55 7.69 13.01
N LEU A 91 4.84 7.99 12.84
CA LEU A 91 5.73 7.15 12.05
C LEU A 91 6.06 5.80 12.70
N ARG A 92 6.08 5.72 14.03
CA ARG A 92 6.20 4.46 14.78
C ARG A 92 4.97 3.59 14.56
N ASP A 93 3.76 4.14 14.76
CA ASP A 93 2.50 3.41 14.59
C ASP A 93 2.36 2.84 13.16
N ILE A 94 2.72 3.65 12.16
CA ILE A 94 2.71 3.24 10.75
C ILE A 94 3.74 2.13 10.49
N TYR A 95 4.95 2.26 11.04
CA TYR A 95 6.01 1.26 10.85
C TYR A 95 5.66 -0.07 11.52
N ASP A 96 5.10 -0.02 12.73
CA ASP A 96 4.65 -1.20 13.45
C ASP A 96 3.50 -1.90 12.69
N TYR A 97 2.53 -1.13 12.17
CA TYR A 97 1.51 -1.68 11.27
C TYR A 97 2.10 -2.32 10.01
N SER A 98 3.21 -1.79 9.47
CA SER A 98 3.87 -2.42 8.32
C SER A 98 4.41 -3.82 8.65
N ALA A 99 4.82 -4.07 9.90
CA ALA A 99 5.22 -5.40 10.36
C ALA A 99 4.01 -6.34 10.50
N ASP A 100 2.90 -5.85 11.04
CA ASP A 100 1.63 -6.57 11.11
C ASP A 100 1.14 -6.98 9.71
N LEU A 101 1.28 -6.08 8.73
CA LEU A 101 1.00 -6.36 7.31
C LEU A 101 1.86 -7.51 6.79
N GLN A 102 3.17 -7.47 7.07
CA GLN A 102 4.11 -8.54 6.66
C GLN A 102 3.76 -9.89 7.28
N GLU A 103 3.16 -9.92 8.47
CA GLU A 103 2.73 -11.15 9.13
C GLU A 103 1.37 -11.66 8.62
N GLY A 104 0.40 -10.75 8.44
CA GLY A 104 -0.98 -11.09 8.09
C GLY A 104 -1.19 -11.42 6.62
N LEU A 105 -0.53 -10.68 5.72
CA LEU A 105 -0.73 -10.82 4.28
C LEU A 105 -0.40 -12.23 3.73
N PRO A 106 0.72 -12.88 4.11
CA PRO A 106 0.99 -14.25 3.67
C PRO A 106 -0.10 -15.26 4.07
N LYS A 107 -0.73 -15.07 5.24
CA LYS A 107 -1.82 -15.95 5.72
C LYS A 107 -3.08 -15.76 4.86
N LEU A 108 -3.37 -14.51 4.50
CA LEU A 108 -4.47 -14.16 3.60
C LEU A 108 -4.27 -14.75 2.20
N LEU A 109 -3.09 -14.55 1.60
CA LEU A 109 -2.74 -15.11 0.29
C LEU A 109 -2.69 -16.64 0.32
N GLY A 110 -2.32 -17.25 1.43
CA GLY A 110 -2.36 -18.70 1.64
C GLY A 110 -3.76 -19.27 1.38
N VAL A 111 -4.80 -18.64 1.92
CA VAL A 111 -6.19 -19.10 1.72
C VAL A 111 -6.72 -18.76 0.34
N LEU A 112 -6.42 -17.57 -0.17
CA LEU A 112 -7.00 -17.11 -1.44
C LEU A 112 -6.34 -17.75 -2.65
N CYS A 113 -5.02 -18.00 -2.61
CA CYS A 113 -4.22 -18.32 -3.79
C CYS A 113 -3.64 -19.74 -3.81
N GLN A 114 -3.70 -20.52 -2.73
CA GLN A 114 -3.26 -21.91 -2.78
C GLN A 114 -4.37 -22.83 -3.33
N GLY A 115 -4.00 -23.75 -4.22
CA GLY A 115 -4.95 -24.68 -4.83
C GLY A 115 -5.79 -24.03 -5.94
N ASP A 116 -7.11 -24.22 -5.90
CA ASP A 116 -8.04 -23.77 -6.93
C ASP A 116 -8.54 -22.34 -6.64
N VAL A 117 -7.90 -21.37 -7.29
CA VAL A 117 -8.14 -19.93 -7.11
C VAL A 117 -9.60 -19.55 -7.34
N SER A 118 -10.27 -20.14 -8.35
CA SER A 118 -11.67 -19.79 -8.62
C SER A 118 -12.60 -20.26 -7.50
N LYS A 119 -12.41 -21.48 -7.00
CA LYS A 119 -13.19 -21.96 -5.86
C LYS A 119 -12.92 -21.15 -4.61
N ASN A 120 -11.66 -20.74 -4.40
CA ASN A 120 -11.31 -19.90 -3.27
C ASN A 120 -11.99 -18.53 -3.35
N LEU A 121 -12.06 -17.91 -4.53
CA LEU A 121 -12.76 -16.65 -4.75
C LEU A 121 -14.25 -16.75 -4.45
N GLU A 122 -14.89 -17.84 -4.90
CA GLU A 122 -16.32 -18.08 -4.65
C GLU A 122 -16.61 -18.34 -3.18
N ARG A 123 -15.76 -19.11 -2.50
CA ARG A 123 -15.97 -19.53 -1.11
C ARG A 123 -15.59 -18.47 -0.09
N ASN A 124 -14.54 -17.69 -0.36
CA ASN A 124 -13.92 -16.78 0.60
C ASN A 124 -14.11 -15.31 0.20
N GLN A 125 -15.36 -14.91 -0.08
CA GLN A 125 -15.66 -13.55 -0.54
C GLN A 125 -15.34 -12.50 0.55
N GLY A 126 -15.51 -12.84 1.83
CA GLY A 126 -15.15 -11.94 2.93
C GLY A 126 -13.65 -11.65 2.97
N LEU A 127 -12.81 -12.69 2.88
CA LEU A 127 -11.36 -12.53 2.81
C LEU A 127 -10.91 -11.83 1.52
N ALA A 128 -11.59 -12.08 0.41
CA ALA A 128 -11.33 -11.39 -0.86
C ALA A 128 -11.57 -9.87 -0.74
N LYS A 129 -12.68 -9.47 -0.11
CA LYS A 129 -12.99 -8.06 0.17
C LYS A 129 -11.98 -7.44 1.13
N LEU A 130 -11.58 -8.17 2.18
CA LEU A 130 -10.54 -7.74 3.12
C LEU A 130 -9.22 -7.45 2.40
N PHE A 131 -8.82 -8.30 1.43
CA PHE A 131 -7.64 -8.04 0.61
C PHE A 131 -7.79 -6.75 -0.21
N ALA A 132 -8.96 -6.50 -0.81
CA ALA A 132 -9.23 -5.26 -1.53
C ALA A 132 -9.19 -4.02 -0.60
N GLU A 133 -9.74 -4.11 0.61
CA GLU A 133 -9.69 -3.06 1.64
C GLU A 133 -8.24 -2.75 2.06
N LEU A 134 -7.38 -3.77 2.16
CA LEU A 134 -5.96 -3.60 2.39
C LEU A 134 -5.28 -2.84 1.23
N LEU A 135 -5.57 -3.20 -0.03
CA LEU A 135 -5.00 -2.50 -1.19
C LEU A 135 -5.46 -1.04 -1.26
N ASP A 136 -6.70 -0.76 -0.87
CA ASP A 136 -7.22 0.61 -0.77
C ASP A 136 -6.45 1.43 0.27
N PHE A 137 -6.25 0.88 1.46
CA PHE A 137 -5.43 1.50 2.51
C PHE A 137 -4.01 1.79 2.02
N VAL A 138 -3.35 0.81 1.39
CA VAL A 138 -1.98 0.97 0.87
C VAL A 138 -1.89 2.16 -0.08
N PHE A 139 -2.82 2.24 -1.04
CA PHE A 139 -2.85 3.35 -1.98
C PHE A 139 -3.06 4.68 -1.27
N GLU A 140 -4.02 4.73 -0.34
CA GLU A 140 -4.39 5.94 0.38
C GLU A 140 -3.25 6.49 1.23
N PHE A 141 -2.60 5.60 1.97
CA PHE A 141 -1.47 5.91 2.80
C PHE A 141 -0.33 6.54 1.98
N ASP A 142 0.08 5.86 0.91
CA ASP A 142 1.19 6.31 0.08
C ASP A 142 0.84 7.63 -0.65
N HIS A 143 -0.44 7.81 -1.03
CA HIS A 143 -0.91 9.08 -1.60
C HIS A 143 -0.73 10.24 -0.62
N LEU A 144 -1.15 10.07 0.63
CA LEU A 144 -1.00 11.09 1.68
C LEU A 144 0.48 11.35 1.98
N LYS A 145 1.28 10.29 2.11
CA LYS A 145 2.71 10.39 2.39
C LYS A 145 3.46 11.16 1.32
N MET A 146 3.18 10.89 0.04
CA MET A 146 3.82 11.60 -1.08
C MET A 146 3.50 13.10 -1.11
N ARG A 147 2.38 13.52 -0.51
CA ARG A 147 1.99 14.94 -0.39
C ARG A 147 2.60 15.65 0.81
N SER A 148 3.29 14.90 1.68
CA SER A 148 3.88 15.40 2.92
C SER A 148 5.41 15.23 2.91
N PRO A 149 6.16 15.88 1.99
CA PRO A 149 7.61 15.72 1.88
C PRO A 149 8.37 16.18 3.14
N THR A 150 7.78 17.06 3.95
CA THR A 150 8.36 17.53 5.21
C THR A 150 8.41 16.44 6.28
N LEU A 151 7.57 15.41 6.20
CA LEU A 151 7.51 14.30 7.15
C LEU A 151 8.89 13.62 7.33
N GLN A 152 9.61 13.43 6.22
CA GLN A 152 10.94 12.84 6.24
C GLN A 152 11.98 13.79 6.86
N ASN A 153 11.84 15.10 6.65
CA ASN A 153 12.76 16.10 7.20
C ASN A 153 12.61 16.20 8.72
N ASP A 154 11.38 16.20 9.21
CA ASP A 154 11.04 16.25 10.63
C ASP A 154 11.60 15.02 11.35
N PHE A 155 11.36 13.83 10.80
CA PHE A 155 11.94 12.60 11.34
C PHE A 155 13.48 12.56 11.29
N SER A 156 14.07 13.12 10.23
CA SER A 156 15.53 13.26 10.12
C SER A 156 16.11 14.22 11.15
N TYR A 157 15.36 15.23 11.59
CA TYR A 157 15.75 16.08 12.72
C TYR A 157 15.74 15.29 14.03
N TYR A 158 14.65 14.57 14.33
CA TYR A 158 14.54 13.72 15.52
C TYR A 158 15.70 12.73 15.64
N ARG A 159 16.00 11.99 14.57
CA ARG A 159 17.12 11.02 14.56
C ARG A 159 18.48 11.68 14.85
N ARG A 160 18.72 12.88 14.32
CA ARG A 160 19.96 13.64 14.61
C ARG A 160 20.05 14.08 16.07
N MET A 161 18.91 14.38 16.70
CA MET A 161 18.89 14.78 18.11
C MET A 161 19.08 13.57 19.04
N LEU A 162 18.50 12.40 18.70
CA LEU A 162 18.75 11.15 19.42
C LEU A 162 20.23 10.76 19.44
N GLN A 163 20.90 10.79 18.27
CA GLN A 163 22.31 10.40 18.13
C GLN A 163 23.28 11.30 18.90
N ARG A 164 22.86 12.53 19.24
CA ARG A 164 23.64 13.45 20.06
C ARG A 164 23.54 13.16 21.56
N GLY A 165 22.77 12.15 21.98
CA GLY A 165 22.57 11.78 23.39
C GLY A 165 21.82 12.83 24.21
N ARG A 166 21.16 13.80 23.55
CA ARG A 166 20.54 14.98 24.19
C ARG A 166 19.18 14.69 24.82
N TYR A 167 18.48 13.66 24.36
CA TYR A 167 17.12 13.32 24.79
C TYR A 167 16.97 11.87 25.30
N SER A 168 18.04 11.07 25.26
CA SER A 168 18.10 9.76 25.90
C SER A 168 18.22 9.83 27.43
N SER A 169 18.23 11.04 28.00
CA SER A 169 18.55 11.30 29.42
C SER A 169 17.46 12.11 30.15
N GLN A 170 16.24 12.16 29.63
CA GLN A 170 15.13 12.88 30.27
C GLN A 170 14.40 12.01 31.30
N ASP A 171 15.16 11.25 32.09
CA ASP A 171 14.75 10.83 33.43
C ASP A 171 15.96 11.05 34.34
N GLY A 172 16.04 12.26 34.90
CA GLY A 172 17.03 12.58 35.91
C GLY A 172 16.79 11.73 37.15
N ARG A 173 17.56 10.64 37.29
CA ARG A 173 17.85 10.05 38.59
C ARG A 173 19.34 9.76 38.68
N ASP A 174 20.02 10.59 39.45
CA ASP A 174 21.27 10.27 40.12
C ASP A 174 21.16 8.86 40.74
N SER A 175 21.69 7.84 40.06
CA SER A 175 22.00 6.55 40.69
C SER A 175 22.91 5.73 39.76
N ASP A 176 24.11 5.49 40.29
CA ASP A 176 25.31 4.93 39.67
C ASP A 176 25.21 3.40 39.38
N ASP A 177 24.03 2.87 39.03
CA ASP A 177 23.81 1.42 38.87
C ASP A 177 22.88 1.00 37.69
N ASN A 178 22.28 1.95 36.96
CA ASN A 178 21.33 1.69 35.84
C ASN A 178 21.88 1.94 34.43
N SER A 179 23.15 2.30 34.29
CA SER A 179 23.78 2.76 33.03
C SER A 179 23.68 1.77 31.85
N VAL A 180 23.62 0.47 32.13
CA VAL A 180 23.50 -0.58 31.10
C VAL A 180 22.09 -0.67 30.52
N SER A 181 21.06 -0.41 31.33
CA SER A 181 19.65 -0.40 30.90
C SER A 181 19.35 0.81 30.00
N ASP A 182 19.90 1.97 30.35
CA ASP A 182 19.70 3.21 29.60
C ASP A 182 20.43 3.19 28.25
N LEU A 183 21.66 2.66 28.22
CA LEU A 183 22.39 2.48 26.97
C LEU A 183 21.68 1.49 26.03
N ARG A 184 21.18 0.37 26.57
CA ARG A 184 20.43 -0.62 25.78
C ARG A 184 19.14 -0.03 25.23
N SER A 185 18.43 0.77 26.02
CA SER A 185 17.17 1.42 25.59
C SER A 185 17.43 2.46 24.50
N ALA A 186 18.47 3.29 24.66
CA ALA A 186 18.90 4.25 23.64
C ALA A 186 19.34 3.56 22.33
N MET A 187 20.02 2.41 22.42
CA MET A 187 20.39 1.61 21.25
C MET A 187 19.18 1.02 20.52
N ILE A 188 18.16 0.56 21.26
CA ILE A 188 16.91 0.06 20.68
C ILE A 188 16.17 1.19 19.96
N GLU A 189 16.11 2.38 20.58
CA GLU A 189 15.46 3.54 19.99
C GLU A 189 16.18 4.03 18.72
N ASP A 190 17.52 4.05 18.70
CA ASP A 190 18.28 4.39 17.49
C ASP A 190 18.11 3.34 16.37
N ASP A 191 18.12 2.04 16.68
CA ASP A 191 17.87 0.98 15.69
C ASP A 191 16.45 1.09 15.09
N GLN A 192 15.44 1.29 15.92
CA GLN A 192 14.07 1.51 15.46
C GLN A 192 13.98 2.77 14.59
N ALA A 193 14.59 3.88 15.00
CA ALA A 193 14.63 5.11 14.22
C ALA A 193 15.33 4.93 12.87
N ASN A 194 16.41 4.14 12.81
CA ASN A 194 17.08 3.82 11.55
C ASN A 194 16.17 3.01 10.61
N ARG A 195 15.43 2.03 11.13
CA ARG A 195 14.49 1.24 10.32
C ARG A 195 13.31 2.06 9.80
N ILE A 196 12.73 2.92 10.65
CA ILE A 196 11.68 3.85 10.24
C ILE A 196 12.21 4.78 9.16
N SER A 197 13.43 5.30 9.31
CA SER A 197 14.06 6.18 8.32
C SER A 197 14.21 5.49 6.95
N LEU A 198 14.58 4.20 6.93
CA LEU A 198 14.66 3.41 5.68
C LEU A 198 13.27 3.16 5.09
N PHE A 199 12.27 2.90 5.92
CA PHE A 199 10.89 2.71 5.49
C PHE A 199 10.37 3.98 4.78
N ILE A 200 10.42 5.15 5.44
CA ILE A 200 9.87 6.39 4.88
C ILE A 200 10.72 7.01 3.75
N ALA A 201 11.93 6.50 3.52
CA ALA A 201 12.78 6.94 2.41
C ALA A 201 12.18 6.58 1.04
N TYR A 202 11.40 5.50 0.97
CA TYR A 202 10.65 5.16 -0.24
C TYR A 202 9.50 6.14 -0.46
N PRO A 203 9.22 6.61 -1.69
CA PRO A 203 8.05 7.44 -1.98
C PRO A 203 6.73 6.77 -1.60
N THR A 204 6.66 5.45 -1.77
CA THR A 204 5.48 4.58 -1.62
C THR A 204 5.79 3.41 -0.68
N PRO A 205 6.03 3.68 0.62
CA PRO A 205 6.57 2.68 1.54
C PRO A 205 5.61 1.51 1.82
N MET A 206 4.29 1.75 1.85
CA MET A 206 3.32 0.66 2.07
C MET A 206 3.18 -0.21 0.83
N LEU A 207 3.19 0.39 -0.36
CA LEU A 207 3.19 -0.35 -1.62
C LEU A 207 4.48 -1.16 -1.80
N LYS A 208 5.64 -0.60 -1.43
CA LYS A 208 6.90 -1.36 -1.40
C LYS A 208 6.80 -2.55 -0.44
N CYS A 209 6.24 -2.35 0.75
CA CYS A 209 6.03 -3.39 1.74
C CYS A 209 5.15 -4.53 1.20
N ILE A 210 4.01 -4.21 0.58
CA ILE A 210 3.10 -5.23 0.04
C ILE A 210 3.69 -5.96 -1.17
N ILE A 211 4.44 -5.27 -2.02
CA ILE A 211 5.17 -5.87 -3.15
C ILE A 211 6.18 -6.89 -2.62
N ASP A 212 7.08 -6.47 -1.72
CA ASP A 212 8.14 -7.34 -1.19
C ASP A 212 7.57 -8.57 -0.48
N THR A 213 6.54 -8.35 0.34
CA THR A 213 5.88 -9.43 1.10
C THR A 213 5.22 -10.42 0.17
N THR A 214 4.49 -9.93 -0.84
CA THR A 214 3.80 -10.78 -1.82
C THR A 214 4.80 -11.54 -2.68
N THR A 215 5.84 -10.88 -3.19
CA THR A 215 6.91 -11.51 -3.98
C THR A 215 7.64 -12.59 -3.18
N LYS A 216 7.96 -12.32 -1.90
CA LYS A 216 8.58 -13.30 -1.00
C LYS A 216 7.67 -14.51 -0.78
N PHE A 217 6.38 -14.27 -0.49
CA PHE A 217 5.39 -15.35 -0.33
C PHE A 217 5.25 -16.20 -1.59
N VAL A 218 5.11 -15.56 -2.76
CA VAL A 218 4.99 -16.21 -4.06
C VAL A 218 6.21 -17.08 -4.35
N ASN A 219 7.42 -16.56 -4.15
CA ASN A 219 8.65 -17.28 -4.43
C ASN A 219 8.85 -18.47 -3.49
N ASN A 220 8.56 -18.30 -2.20
CA ASN A 220 8.70 -19.37 -1.21
C ASN A 220 7.72 -20.53 -1.46
N ASN A 221 6.53 -20.24 -1.98
CA ASN A 221 5.47 -21.23 -2.19
C ASN A 221 5.29 -21.66 -3.66
N ARG A 222 6.04 -21.06 -4.59
CA ARG A 222 5.93 -21.29 -6.05
C ARG A 222 4.52 -21.05 -6.59
N LEU A 223 3.89 -19.95 -6.17
CA LEU A 223 2.50 -19.61 -6.49
C LEU A 223 2.36 -18.49 -7.52
N GLN A 224 3.35 -18.29 -8.40
CA GLN A 224 3.36 -17.17 -9.37
C GLN A 224 2.08 -17.13 -10.20
N LYS A 225 1.71 -18.29 -10.77
CA LYS A 225 0.50 -18.41 -11.58
C LYS A 225 -0.76 -18.17 -10.75
N SER A 226 -0.92 -18.83 -9.61
CA SER A 226 -2.14 -18.73 -8.81
C SER A 226 -2.37 -17.33 -8.24
N VAL A 227 -1.31 -16.66 -7.76
CA VAL A 227 -1.41 -15.27 -7.28
C VAL A 227 -1.60 -14.32 -8.45
N GLY A 228 -0.96 -14.56 -9.60
CA GLY A 228 -1.21 -13.80 -10.83
C GLY A 228 -2.66 -13.89 -11.31
N ASP A 229 -3.21 -15.10 -11.38
CA ASP A 229 -4.61 -15.36 -11.75
C ASP A 229 -5.58 -14.69 -10.76
N TRP A 230 -5.27 -14.71 -9.46
CA TRP A 230 -6.02 -14.02 -8.42
C TRP A 230 -6.03 -12.49 -8.61
N LEU A 231 -4.86 -11.89 -8.84
CA LEU A 231 -4.74 -10.44 -9.04
C LEU A 231 -5.41 -9.99 -10.35
N ALA A 232 -5.33 -10.80 -11.40
CA ALA A 232 -6.04 -10.55 -12.65
C ALA A 232 -7.57 -10.65 -12.45
N ALA A 233 -8.03 -11.60 -11.65
CA ALA A 233 -9.43 -11.71 -11.26
C ALA A 233 -9.91 -10.47 -10.48
N LEU A 234 -9.15 -10.04 -9.47
CA LEU A 234 -9.46 -8.84 -8.70
C LEU A 234 -9.51 -7.59 -9.59
N TRP A 235 -8.51 -7.42 -10.47
CA TRP A 235 -8.48 -6.36 -11.48
C TRP A 235 -9.75 -6.36 -12.35
N ALA A 236 -10.15 -7.52 -12.88
CA ALA A 236 -11.31 -7.65 -13.74
C ALA A 236 -12.61 -7.27 -13.02
N THR A 237 -12.78 -7.70 -11.76
CA THR A 237 -13.94 -7.35 -10.93
C THR A 237 -14.01 -5.84 -10.66
N CYS A 238 -12.88 -5.22 -10.32
CA CYS A 238 -12.81 -3.77 -10.13
C CYS A 238 -13.13 -3.03 -11.44
N PHE A 239 -12.54 -3.43 -12.56
CA PHE A 239 -12.78 -2.83 -13.87
C PHE A 239 -14.26 -2.89 -14.26
N ASN A 240 -14.91 -4.04 -14.09
CA ASN A 240 -16.32 -4.24 -14.41
C ASN A 240 -17.23 -3.44 -13.48
N THR A 241 -16.91 -3.38 -12.18
CA THR A 241 -17.66 -2.58 -11.20
C THR A 241 -17.61 -1.10 -11.58
N VAL A 242 -16.43 -0.59 -11.89
CA VAL A 242 -16.22 0.79 -12.33
C VAL A 242 -16.95 1.05 -13.66
N SER A 243 -16.87 0.13 -14.62
CA SER A 243 -17.55 0.27 -15.93
C SER A 243 -19.07 0.32 -15.82
N LYS A 244 -19.67 -0.55 -14.99
CA LYS A 244 -21.13 -0.67 -14.82
C LYS A 244 -21.69 0.40 -13.88
N LYS A 245 -21.02 0.68 -12.75
CA LYS A 245 -21.53 1.53 -11.66
C LYS A 245 -20.95 2.94 -11.62
N ARG A 246 -20.16 3.38 -12.62
CA ARG A 246 -19.51 4.73 -12.69
C ARG A 246 -20.42 5.91 -12.32
N ASN A 247 -21.72 5.81 -12.59
CA ASN A 247 -22.67 6.89 -12.38
C ASN A 247 -23.50 6.76 -11.10
N GLN A 248 -23.53 5.58 -10.47
CA GLN A 248 -24.44 5.27 -9.36
C GLN A 248 -23.78 5.45 -8.00
N ASN A 249 -22.50 5.07 -7.86
CA ASN A 249 -21.80 5.16 -6.58
C ASN A 249 -20.34 5.63 -6.82
N PRO A 250 -20.03 6.93 -6.57
CA PRO A 250 -18.68 7.49 -6.75
C PRO A 250 -17.64 6.88 -5.81
N GLU A 251 -18.03 6.58 -4.56
CA GLU A 251 -17.11 6.05 -3.53
C GLU A 251 -16.63 4.65 -3.90
N ILE A 252 -17.54 3.74 -4.27
CA ILE A 252 -17.15 2.38 -4.71
C ILE A 252 -16.32 2.44 -6.01
N SER A 253 -16.57 3.44 -6.87
CA SER A 253 -15.78 3.63 -8.09
C SER A 253 -14.35 4.07 -7.76
N ALA A 254 -14.18 4.99 -6.82
CA ALA A 254 -12.87 5.43 -6.35
C ALA A 254 -12.10 4.28 -5.69
N PHE A 255 -12.75 3.55 -4.78
CA PHE A 255 -12.22 2.33 -4.17
C PHE A 255 -11.75 1.33 -5.23
N CYS A 256 -12.62 0.95 -6.17
CA CYS A 256 -12.27 -0.01 -7.21
C CYS A 256 -11.15 0.49 -8.13
N MET A 257 -11.05 1.79 -8.43
CA MET A 257 -9.93 2.33 -9.21
C MET A 257 -8.61 2.21 -8.47
N LYS A 258 -8.56 2.50 -7.15
CA LYS A 258 -7.37 2.33 -6.31
C LYS A 258 -6.94 0.87 -6.27
N VAL A 259 -7.87 -0.04 -5.94
CA VAL A 259 -7.63 -1.49 -5.88
C VAL A 259 -7.18 -2.03 -7.25
N MET A 260 -7.79 -1.58 -8.35
CA MET A 260 -7.41 -1.96 -9.71
C MET A 260 -5.96 -1.57 -10.00
N VAL A 261 -5.55 -0.33 -9.69
CA VAL A 261 -4.17 0.14 -9.93
C VAL A 261 -3.16 -0.64 -9.10
N VAL A 262 -3.42 -0.86 -7.81
CA VAL A 262 -2.50 -1.63 -6.95
C VAL A 262 -2.43 -3.08 -7.40
N SER A 263 -3.54 -3.69 -7.84
CA SER A 263 -3.55 -5.06 -8.38
C SER A 263 -2.69 -5.19 -9.65
N ILE A 264 -2.74 -4.19 -10.54
CA ILE A 264 -1.87 -4.12 -11.73
C ILE A 264 -0.40 -4.09 -11.32
N ILE A 265 -0.05 -3.24 -10.36
CA ILE A 265 1.32 -3.09 -9.87
C ILE A 265 1.80 -4.40 -9.26
N LEU A 266 1.02 -5.02 -8.37
CA LEU A 266 1.36 -6.31 -7.77
C LEU A 266 1.55 -7.39 -8.83
N TYR A 267 0.64 -7.49 -9.81
CA TYR A 267 0.76 -8.46 -10.89
C TYR A 267 2.05 -8.24 -11.69
N ASP A 268 2.39 -6.98 -11.98
CA ASP A 268 3.61 -6.63 -12.70
C ASP A 268 4.88 -7.04 -11.96
N HIS A 269 4.88 -7.07 -10.63
CA HIS A 269 6.02 -7.55 -9.84
C HIS A 269 6.09 -9.08 -9.70
N ILE A 270 4.97 -9.77 -9.90
CA ILE A 270 4.83 -11.22 -9.70
C ILE A 270 4.99 -12.02 -10.99
N ASP A 271 4.37 -11.56 -12.09
CA ASP A 271 4.46 -12.23 -13.37
C ASP A 271 5.86 -12.03 -13.98
N PRO A 272 6.51 -13.08 -14.51
CA PRO A 272 7.83 -12.96 -15.14
C PRO A 272 7.88 -12.00 -16.34
N ASN A 273 6.76 -11.85 -17.06
CA ASN A 273 6.65 -10.96 -18.23
C ASN A 273 5.99 -9.61 -17.88
N GLY A 274 5.55 -9.44 -16.63
CA GLY A 274 4.91 -8.22 -16.14
C GLY A 274 3.45 -8.05 -16.55
N ALA A 275 2.87 -6.89 -16.25
CA ALA A 275 1.48 -6.57 -16.61
C ALA A 275 1.35 -5.97 -18.02
N PHE A 276 2.48 -5.50 -18.61
CA PHE A 276 2.49 -4.64 -19.79
C PHE A 276 2.74 -5.36 -21.12
N TYR A 277 3.12 -6.65 -21.09
CA TYR A 277 3.32 -7.44 -22.30
C TYR A 277 2.00 -7.74 -23.02
N LYS A 278 2.08 -8.04 -24.32
CA LYS A 278 0.91 -8.15 -25.22
C LYS A 278 -0.13 -9.21 -24.79
N ASN A 279 0.32 -10.30 -24.17
CA ASN A 279 -0.55 -11.43 -23.80
C ASN A 279 -0.90 -11.44 -22.30
N SER A 280 -0.66 -10.33 -21.61
CA SER A 280 -1.10 -10.15 -20.22
C SER A 280 -2.62 -10.32 -20.11
N PRO A 281 -3.12 -11.01 -19.07
CA PRO A 281 -4.57 -11.07 -18.79
C PRO A 281 -5.13 -9.71 -18.37
N ILE A 282 -4.27 -8.78 -17.95
CA ILE A 282 -4.63 -7.43 -17.55
C ILE A 282 -4.60 -6.51 -18.78
N ASN A 283 -5.76 -5.94 -19.13
CA ASN A 283 -5.86 -4.97 -20.20
C ASN A 283 -5.50 -3.55 -19.71
N ILE A 284 -4.21 -3.21 -19.77
CA ILE A 284 -3.69 -1.90 -19.37
C ILE A 284 -4.34 -0.75 -20.15
N LYS A 285 -4.58 -0.93 -21.46
CA LYS A 285 -5.18 0.13 -22.29
C LYS A 285 -6.57 0.51 -21.81
N HIS A 286 -7.41 -0.50 -21.49
CA HIS A 286 -8.76 -0.25 -20.99
C HIS A 286 -8.72 0.35 -19.58
N SER A 287 -7.80 -0.14 -18.73
CA SER A 287 -7.59 0.37 -17.38
C SER A 287 -7.22 1.87 -17.37
N VAL A 288 -6.30 2.29 -18.23
CA VAL A 288 -5.92 3.72 -18.32
C VAL A 288 -7.07 4.57 -18.87
N LYS A 289 -7.77 4.09 -19.92
CA LYS A 289 -8.92 4.80 -20.50
C LYS A 289 -10.05 5.02 -19.49
N ILE A 290 -10.37 4.02 -18.68
CA ILE A 290 -11.45 4.16 -17.70
C ILE A 290 -11.09 5.11 -16.56
N ILE A 291 -9.83 5.07 -16.09
CA ILE A 291 -9.29 6.00 -15.09
C ILE A 291 -9.40 7.45 -15.60
N GLN A 292 -8.98 7.70 -16.84
CA GLN A 292 -9.07 9.02 -17.46
C GLN A 292 -10.52 9.48 -17.60
N THR A 293 -11.39 8.63 -18.16
CA THR A 293 -12.78 8.98 -18.46
C THR A 293 -13.58 9.38 -17.21
N ILE A 294 -13.42 8.61 -16.12
CA ILE A 294 -14.21 8.81 -14.91
C ILE A 294 -13.74 10.02 -14.11
N THR A 295 -12.43 10.25 -14.10
CA THR A 295 -11.87 11.37 -13.33
C THR A 295 -12.11 12.72 -14.01
N THR A 296 -12.22 12.76 -15.34
CA THR A 296 -12.61 13.99 -16.05
C THR A 296 -14.08 14.35 -15.84
N ALA A 297 -14.93 13.37 -15.52
CA ALA A 297 -16.38 13.57 -15.40
C ALA A 297 -16.86 14.01 -14.01
N LYS A 298 -16.05 13.80 -12.95
CA LYS A 298 -16.42 14.10 -11.55
C LYS A 298 -15.23 14.66 -10.79
N SER A 299 -15.46 15.64 -9.93
CA SER A 299 -14.49 16.13 -8.94
C SER A 299 -14.24 15.07 -7.86
N ASN A 300 -13.63 13.95 -8.25
CA ASN A 300 -13.20 12.93 -7.30
C ASN A 300 -11.97 13.45 -6.54
N GLU A 301 -11.83 13.03 -5.29
CA GLU A 301 -10.69 13.38 -4.41
C GLU A 301 -9.33 13.01 -5.04
N TYR A 302 -9.31 11.99 -5.92
CA TYR A 302 -8.12 11.59 -6.69
C TYR A 302 -8.24 12.02 -8.14
N SER A 303 -7.19 12.68 -8.65
CA SER A 303 -7.04 12.94 -10.08
C SER A 303 -6.58 11.68 -10.82
N ALA A 304 -6.91 11.56 -12.11
CA ALA A 304 -6.40 10.50 -12.97
C ALA A 304 -4.87 10.49 -12.93
N THR A 305 -4.25 11.67 -12.83
CA THR A 305 -2.81 11.84 -12.69
C THR A 305 -2.25 11.12 -11.47
N ASN A 306 -2.94 11.09 -10.32
CA ASN A 306 -2.47 10.39 -9.12
C ASN A 306 -2.43 8.87 -9.33
N LEU A 307 -3.54 8.31 -9.81
CA LEU A 307 -3.67 6.87 -10.12
C LEU A 307 -2.65 6.43 -11.18
N LEU A 308 -2.47 7.23 -12.23
CA LEU A 308 -1.52 6.94 -13.30
C LEU A 308 -0.07 7.15 -12.86
N SER A 309 0.21 8.11 -11.96
CA SER A 309 1.55 8.28 -11.37
C SER A 309 1.95 7.05 -10.54
N ALA A 310 1.01 6.45 -9.81
CA ALA A 310 1.27 5.20 -9.09
C ALA A 310 1.73 4.09 -10.06
N LEU A 311 1.05 3.93 -11.21
CA LEU A 311 1.50 3.01 -12.27
C LEU A 311 2.89 3.39 -12.81
N ARG A 312 3.14 4.66 -13.11
CA ARG A 312 4.41 5.09 -13.72
C ARG A 312 5.63 4.81 -12.86
N TYR A 313 5.53 5.11 -11.57
CA TYR A 313 6.69 5.10 -10.69
C TYR A 313 6.88 3.77 -9.94
N ASN A 314 5.85 2.92 -9.88
CA ASN A 314 5.91 1.66 -9.13
C ASN A 314 5.85 0.40 -10.02
N SER A 315 5.59 0.54 -11.32
CA SER A 315 5.68 -0.59 -12.25
C SER A 315 7.12 -1.02 -12.48
N LYS A 316 7.33 -2.34 -12.51
CA LYS A 316 8.60 -2.99 -12.79
C LYS A 316 8.91 -3.04 -14.29
N HIS A 317 7.95 -3.47 -15.12
CA HIS A 317 8.20 -3.76 -16.54
C HIS A 317 7.69 -2.68 -17.52
N LEU A 318 7.12 -1.58 -17.02
CA LEU A 318 6.60 -0.48 -17.85
C LEU A 318 7.66 0.08 -18.82
N ASN A 319 8.92 0.10 -18.38
CA ASN A 319 10.01 0.69 -19.14
C ASN A 319 10.76 -0.30 -20.04
N ASP A 320 10.43 -1.59 -19.98
CA ASP A 320 11.07 -2.65 -20.77
C ASP A 320 10.87 -2.47 -22.27
N ASP A 321 11.83 -2.96 -23.06
CA ASP A 321 11.78 -2.92 -24.52
C ASP A 321 10.66 -3.77 -25.11
N THR A 322 10.19 -4.78 -24.36
CA THR A 322 9.07 -5.65 -24.71
C THR A 322 7.71 -4.97 -24.54
N THR A 323 7.64 -3.87 -23.79
CA THR A 323 6.39 -3.13 -23.57
C THR A 323 5.97 -2.40 -24.85
N PRO A 324 4.76 -2.65 -25.38
CA PRO A 324 4.31 -1.99 -26.60
C PRO A 324 4.30 -0.46 -26.46
N LYS A 325 4.96 0.24 -27.39
CA LYS A 325 5.10 1.73 -27.37
C LYS A 325 3.78 2.47 -27.14
N GLY A 326 2.68 1.98 -27.73
CA GLY A 326 1.36 2.58 -27.54
C GLY A 326 0.82 2.48 -26.11
N VAL A 327 1.13 1.39 -25.39
CA VAL A 327 0.77 1.22 -23.97
C VAL A 327 1.65 2.11 -23.11
N LYS A 328 2.97 2.09 -23.35
CA LYS A 328 3.95 2.93 -22.64
C LYS A 328 3.58 4.40 -22.73
N ASN A 329 3.33 4.90 -23.95
CA ASN A 329 2.95 6.29 -24.17
C ASN A 329 1.62 6.63 -23.48
N LEU A 330 0.63 5.73 -23.49
CA LEU A 330 -0.66 5.97 -22.85
C LEU A 330 -0.52 6.16 -21.33
N VAL A 331 0.34 5.37 -20.68
CA VAL A 331 0.61 5.49 -19.25
C VAL A 331 1.46 6.73 -18.93
N LEU A 332 2.43 7.06 -19.78
CA LEU A 332 3.36 8.18 -19.57
C LEU A 332 2.81 9.56 -19.96
N ALA A 333 1.88 9.64 -20.92
CA ALA A 333 1.43 10.91 -21.51
C ALA A 333 0.48 11.75 -20.63
N THR A 334 0.39 11.48 -19.33
CA THR A 334 -0.62 12.07 -18.43
C THR A 334 -0.05 12.90 -17.29
#